data_AF-A0A1Y1T2L3-F1
#
_entry.id   AF-A0A1Y1T2L3-F1
#
_cell.length_a   1.000
_cell.length_b   1.000
_cell.length_c   1.000
_cell.angle_alpha   90.00
_cell.angle_beta   90.00
_cell.angle_gamma   90.00
#
_symmetry.space_group_name_H-M   'P 1'
#
loop_
_entity.id
_entity.type
_entity.pdbx_description
1 polymer ?
#
loop_
_entity_poly.entity_id
_entity_poly.type
_entity_poly.pdbx_seq_one_letter_code
_entity_poly.pdbx_strand_id
1 'polypeptide(L)'
;MKSIPYLRVGTSYYKKVKAPTIAGHFNELLLPWSVETIRQDHGKSYLSKIAKYDGFTCIPDHLNFKPVYHNFYNIYSPLSNIPMQGELGFSLNFVRHIFGEHFELGLDYLQLLYTKPVQTLPILCLVSKERSTGKSTFLKWLKSIF
;
A
#
# COMPACT_ATOMS: atom_id res chain seq x y z
N MET A 1 16.66 -20.51 1.06
CA MET A 1 16.83 -20.30 -0.40
C MET A 1 16.70 -18.81 -0.68
N LYS A 2 17.65 -18.17 -1.38
CA LYS A 2 17.56 -16.74 -1.72
C LYS A 2 16.38 -16.52 -2.67
N SER A 3 15.50 -15.58 -2.36
CA SER A 3 14.38 -15.20 -3.22
C SER A 3 14.89 -14.60 -4.53
N ILE A 4 14.36 -15.03 -5.67
CA ILE A 4 14.69 -14.44 -6.98
C ILE A 4 14.05 -13.05 -7.05
N PRO A 5 14.84 -11.96 -7.19
CA PRO A 5 14.31 -10.59 -7.13
C PRO A 5 13.69 -10.14 -8.46
N TYR A 6 13.57 -11.04 -9.43
CA TYR A 6 13.06 -10.73 -10.76
C TYR A 6 11.68 -11.36 -10.98
N LEU A 7 10.89 -10.71 -11.81
CA LEU A 7 9.63 -11.22 -12.34
C LEU A 7 9.52 -10.86 -13.81
N ARG A 8 8.82 -11.71 -14.55
CA ARG A 8 8.40 -11.42 -15.92
C ARG A 8 6.89 -11.19 -15.90
N VAL A 9 6.46 -10.07 -16.47
CA VAL A 9 5.05 -9.74 -16.63
C VAL A 9 4.79 -9.49 -18.11
N GLY A 10 3.95 -10.31 -18.73
CA GLY A 10 3.79 -10.37 -20.17
C GLY A 10 5.11 -10.72 -20.87
N THR A 11 5.64 -9.77 -21.65
CA THR A 11 6.92 -9.91 -22.37
C THR A 11 8.10 -9.20 -21.68
N SER A 12 7.83 -8.43 -20.62
CA SER A 12 8.81 -7.56 -19.97
C SER A 12 9.32 -8.15 -18.67
N TYR A 13 10.59 -7.88 -18.36
CA TYR A 13 11.22 -8.29 -17.09
C TYR A 13 11.35 -7.09 -16.16
N TYR A 14 11.19 -7.35 -14.88
CA TYR A 14 11.27 -6.36 -13.81
C TYR A 14 12.10 -6.89 -12.66
N LYS A 15 12.76 -5.99 -11.94
CA LYS A 15 13.48 -6.27 -10.69
C LYS A 15 12.78 -5.59 -9.52
N LYS A 16 12.51 -6.34 -8.46
CA LYS A 16 12.13 -5.80 -7.15
C LYS A 16 13.36 -5.15 -6.52
N VAL A 17 13.31 -3.84 -6.33
CA VAL A 17 14.40 -3.07 -5.74
C VAL A 17 13.92 -2.36 -4.48
N LYS A 18 14.85 -2.17 -3.53
CA LYS A 18 14.66 -1.33 -2.35
C LYS A 18 15.41 -0.02 -2.58
N ALA A 19 14.71 0.99 -3.07
CA ALA A 19 15.30 2.30 -3.33
C ALA A 19 15.38 3.09 -2.01
N PRO A 20 16.57 3.56 -1.59
CA PRO A 20 16.71 4.34 -0.37
C PRO A 20 16.04 5.71 -0.52
N THR A 21 15.49 6.23 0.57
CA THR A 21 14.90 7.57 0.64
C THR A 21 15.77 8.50 1.49
N ILE A 22 15.60 9.82 1.30
CA ILE A 22 16.30 10.85 2.10
C ILE A 22 16.04 10.73 3.61
N ALA A 23 14.95 10.07 4.00
CA ALA A 23 14.58 9.82 5.39
C ALA A 23 15.24 8.57 5.98
N GLY A 24 16.11 7.87 5.24
CA GLY A 24 16.76 6.64 5.69
C GLY A 24 15.87 5.40 5.62
N HIS A 25 14.71 5.49 4.96
CA HIS A 25 13.82 4.35 4.71
C HIS A 25 14.05 3.78 3.30
N PHE A 26 13.34 2.69 2.97
CA PHE A 26 13.37 2.08 1.64
C PHE A 26 11.97 2.04 1.03
N ASN A 27 11.88 2.39 -0.25
CA ASN A 27 10.69 2.16 -1.07
C ASN A 27 10.89 0.88 -1.89
N GLU A 28 9.91 -0.02 -1.85
CA GLU A 28 9.91 -1.18 -2.74
C GLU A 28 9.36 -0.77 -4.11
N LEU A 29 10.16 -0.96 -5.16
CA LEU A 29 9.82 -0.58 -6.52
C LEU A 29 10.03 -1.74 -7.49
N LEU A 30 9.26 -1.73 -8.58
CA LEU A 30 9.47 -2.59 -9.73
C LEU A 30 10.11 -1.77 -10.84
N LEU A 31 11.39 -2.02 -11.09
CA LEU A 31 12.09 -1.37 -12.20
C LEU A 31 12.13 -2.28 -13.41
N PRO A 32 11.84 -1.77 -14.62
CA PRO A 32 12.12 -2.49 -15.86
C PRO A 32 13.58 -2.95 -15.88
N TRP A 33 13.82 -4.18 -16.31
CA TRP A 33 15.15 -4.75 -16.36
C TRP A 33 15.36 -5.49 -17.67
N SER A 34 16.53 -5.32 -18.27
CA SER A 34 16.85 -6.00 -19.53
C SER A 34 17.04 -7.49 -19.28
N VAL A 35 16.41 -8.32 -20.11
CA VAL A 35 16.62 -9.78 -20.11
C VAL A 35 18.08 -10.13 -20.37
N GLU A 36 18.79 -9.32 -21.16
CA GLU A 36 20.19 -9.56 -21.50
C GLU A 36 21.10 -9.30 -20.29
N THR A 37 20.84 -8.24 -19.52
CA THR A 37 21.55 -8.00 -18.26
C THR A 37 21.33 -9.15 -17.27
N ILE A 38 20.10 -9.68 -17.15
CA ILE A 38 19.84 -10.85 -16.29
C ILE A 38 20.67 -12.07 -16.74
N ARG A 39 20.79 -12.29 -18.05
CA ARG A 39 21.59 -13.40 -18.60
C ARG A 39 23.08 -13.21 -18.36
N GLN A 40 23.60 -12.00 -18.50
CA GLN A 40 25.00 -11.67 -18.25
C GLN A 40 25.34 -11.85 -16.75
N ASP A 41 24.45 -11.39 -15.87
CA ASP A 41 24.66 -11.45 -14.41
C ASP A 41 24.53 -12.86 -13.83
N HIS A 42 23.58 -13.67 -14.33
CA HIS A 42 23.19 -14.94 -13.68
C HIS A 42 23.21 -16.18 -14.60
N GLY A 43 23.46 -16.00 -15.89
CA GLY A 43 23.43 -17.07 -16.90
C GLY A 43 22.05 -17.36 -17.50
N LYS A 44 22.04 -18.04 -18.65
CA LYS A 44 20.80 -18.32 -19.43
C LYS A 44 19.77 -19.17 -18.68
N SER A 45 20.22 -20.13 -17.88
CA SER A 45 19.35 -21.02 -17.10
C SER A 45 18.64 -20.32 -15.94
N TYR A 46 19.04 -19.09 -15.60
CA TYR A 46 18.39 -18.32 -14.54
C TYR A 46 16.98 -17.86 -14.93
N LEU A 47 16.76 -17.56 -16.22
CA LEU A 47 15.47 -17.07 -16.73
C LEU A 47 14.32 -18.05 -16.55
N SER A 48 14.58 -19.36 -16.54
CA SER A 48 13.53 -20.37 -16.31
C SER A 48 13.01 -20.37 -14.87
N LYS A 49 13.79 -19.82 -13.93
CA LYS A 49 13.45 -19.74 -12.50
C LYS A 49 12.65 -18.47 -12.15
N ILE A 50 12.59 -17.50 -13.06
CA ILE A 50 11.87 -16.23 -12.85
C ILE A 50 10.37 -16.47 -12.95
N ALA A 51 9.62 -16.02 -11.96
CA ALA A 51 8.16 -16.09 -11.95
C ALA A 51 7.58 -15.31 -13.14
N LYS A 52 6.59 -15.90 -13.82
CA LYS A 52 5.97 -15.35 -15.02
C LYS A 52 4.50 -15.08 -14.74
N TYR A 53 4.07 -13.88 -15.07
CA TYR A 53 2.70 -13.41 -14.89
C TYR A 53 2.18 -12.89 -16.22
N ASP A 54 0.87 -12.97 -16.43
CA ASP A 54 0.23 -12.54 -17.69
C ASP A 54 0.12 -11.02 -17.76
N GLY A 55 -0.02 -10.35 -16.61
CA GLY A 55 -0.12 -8.90 -16.51
C GLY A 55 0.01 -8.39 -15.08
N PHE A 56 -0.15 -7.08 -14.93
CA PHE A 56 -0.34 -6.44 -13.63
C PHE A 56 -1.83 -6.32 -13.32
N THR A 57 -2.16 -6.39 -12.03
CA THR A 57 -3.48 -6.04 -11.51
C THR A 57 -3.32 -5.19 -10.26
N CYS A 58 -4.35 -4.41 -9.91
CA CYS A 58 -4.39 -3.67 -8.66
C CYS A 58 -5.69 -4.05 -7.94
N ILE A 59 -5.60 -5.02 -7.04
CA ILE A 59 -6.72 -5.49 -6.23
C ILE A 59 -6.39 -5.16 -4.78
N PRO A 60 -6.94 -4.05 -4.25
CA PRO A 60 -6.75 -3.65 -2.86
C PRO A 60 -7.41 -4.64 -1.90
N ASP A 61 -6.64 -5.13 -0.93
CA ASP A 61 -7.15 -5.84 0.24
C ASP A 61 -6.15 -5.65 1.39
N HIS A 62 -6.55 -4.89 2.41
CA HIS A 62 -5.68 -4.57 3.54
C HIS A 62 -5.56 -5.73 4.53
N LEU A 63 -6.59 -6.58 4.60
CA LEU A 63 -6.71 -7.64 5.61
C LEU A 63 -6.19 -8.98 5.09
N ASN A 64 -6.42 -9.25 3.81
CA ASN A 64 -6.11 -10.52 3.18
C ASN A 64 -5.35 -10.30 1.87
N PHE A 65 -4.31 -9.45 1.91
CA PHE A 65 -3.50 -9.16 0.74
C PHE A 65 -3.00 -10.44 0.04
N LYS A 66 -3.24 -10.51 -1.27
CA LYS A 66 -2.68 -11.55 -2.12
C LYS A 66 -1.77 -10.92 -3.17
N PRO A 67 -0.52 -11.41 -3.30
CA PRO A 67 0.43 -10.88 -4.27
C PRO A 67 0.11 -11.31 -5.71
N VAL A 68 -0.74 -12.32 -5.90
CA VAL A 68 -1.05 -12.89 -7.22
C VAL A 68 -2.53 -13.25 -7.31
N TYR A 69 -3.17 -12.89 -8.43
CA TYR A 69 -4.55 -13.24 -8.76
C TYR A 69 -4.63 -13.79 -10.18
N HIS A 70 -5.09 -15.03 -10.37
CA HIS A 70 -5.22 -15.64 -11.70
C HIS A 70 -3.98 -15.47 -12.60
N ASN A 71 -2.78 -15.63 -12.03
CA ASN A 71 -1.50 -15.41 -12.72
C ASN A 71 -1.17 -13.95 -13.09
N PHE A 72 -1.88 -12.96 -12.54
CA PHE A 72 -1.53 -11.54 -12.58
C PHE A 72 -0.80 -11.14 -11.31
N TYR A 73 0.24 -10.31 -11.46
CA TYR A 73 0.98 -9.75 -10.34
C TYR A 73 0.23 -8.55 -9.74
N ASN A 74 -0.10 -8.60 -8.45
CA ASN A 74 -0.78 -7.51 -7.77
C ASN A 74 0.22 -6.40 -7.41
N ILE A 75 0.03 -5.21 -7.98
CA ILE A 75 0.86 -4.02 -7.69
C ILE A 75 0.37 -3.25 -6.47
N TYR A 76 -0.77 -3.63 -5.90
CA TYR A 76 -1.23 -3.09 -4.63
C TYR A 76 -0.21 -3.43 -3.53
N SER A 77 0.14 -2.45 -2.70
CA SER A 77 1.06 -2.62 -1.57
C SER A 77 0.27 -2.85 -0.29
N PRO A 78 0.53 -3.91 0.48
CA PRO A 78 -0.11 -4.08 1.77
C PRO A 78 0.28 -2.93 2.72
N LEU A 79 -0.61 -2.65 3.67
CA LEU A 79 -0.32 -1.67 4.71
C LEU A 79 0.87 -2.13 5.55
N SER A 80 1.74 -1.18 5.90
CA SER A 80 2.95 -1.45 6.68
C SER A 80 2.65 -1.77 8.15
N ASN A 81 1.53 -1.25 8.67
CA ASN A 81 1.12 -1.39 10.06
C ASN A 81 0.00 -2.41 10.20
N ILE A 82 0.14 -3.30 11.19
CA ILE A 82 -0.85 -4.32 11.53
C ILE A 82 -1.58 -3.88 12.81
N PRO A 83 -2.93 -3.92 12.86
CA PRO A 83 -3.68 -3.58 14.05
C PRO A 83 -3.30 -4.46 15.23
N MET A 84 -3.13 -3.85 16.40
CA MET A 84 -2.86 -4.54 17.66
C MET A 84 -3.87 -4.09 18.72
N GLN A 85 -4.14 -4.96 19.68
CA GLN A 85 -4.99 -4.61 20.81
C GLN A 85 -4.30 -3.56 21.69
N GLY A 86 -5.04 -2.53 22.10
CA GLY A 86 -4.53 -1.44 22.93
C GLY A 86 -5.58 -0.38 23.21
N GLU A 87 -5.20 0.65 23.97
CA GLU A 87 -6.09 1.77 24.25
C GLU A 87 -6.21 2.72 23.05
N LEU A 88 -7.43 3.17 22.78
CA LEU A 88 -7.75 4.03 21.63
C LEU A 88 -8.27 5.42 22.06
N GLY A 89 -8.17 5.78 23.34
CA GLY A 89 -8.78 6.99 23.89
C GLY A 89 -8.40 8.27 23.14
N PHE A 90 -7.11 8.46 22.82
CA PHE A 90 -6.64 9.60 22.03
C PHE A 90 -7.20 9.61 20.61
N SER A 91 -7.20 8.46 19.93
CA SER A 91 -7.73 8.34 18.57
C SER A 91 -9.24 8.59 18.54
N LEU A 92 -10.01 8.03 19.47
CA LEU A 92 -11.45 8.25 19.56
C LEU A 92 -11.78 9.72 19.85
N ASN A 93 -11.07 10.34 20.79
CA ASN A 93 -11.24 11.77 21.07
C ASN A 93 -10.87 12.63 19.84
N PHE A 94 -9.84 12.23 19.09
CA PHE A 94 -9.43 12.94 17.89
C PHE A 94 -10.47 12.81 16.75
N VAL A 95 -11.02 11.62 16.53
CA VAL A 95 -12.13 11.44 15.57
C VAL A 95 -13.35 12.25 16.02
N ARG A 96 -13.69 12.25 17.31
CA ARG A 96 -14.79 13.08 17.85
C ARG A 96 -14.55 14.57 17.63
N HIS A 97 -13.31 15.04 17.79
CA HIS A 97 -12.95 16.43 17.50
C HIS A 97 -13.12 16.77 16.01
N ILE A 98 -12.77 15.87 15.10
CA ILE A 98 -12.85 16.12 13.64
C ILE A 98 -14.29 16.02 13.12
N PHE A 99 -15.06 15.03 13.58
CA PHE A 99 -16.40 14.74 13.07
C PHE A 99 -17.53 15.37 13.91
N GLY A 100 -17.24 15.84 15.13
CA GLY A 100 -18.21 16.49 16.00
C GLY A 100 -19.41 15.59 16.29
N GLU A 101 -20.61 16.10 15.98
CA GLU A 101 -21.87 15.36 16.12
C GLU A 101 -21.94 14.11 15.24
N HIS A 102 -21.18 14.07 14.14
CA HIS A 102 -21.11 12.93 13.22
C HIS A 102 -20.03 11.91 13.62
N PHE A 103 -19.69 11.82 14.91
CA PHE A 103 -18.62 10.95 15.42
C PHE A 103 -18.72 9.50 14.95
N GLU A 104 -19.89 8.86 15.11
CA GLU A 104 -20.12 7.47 14.69
C GLU A 104 -19.96 7.29 13.17
N LEU A 105 -20.47 8.26 12.37
CA LEU A 105 -20.28 8.25 10.92
C LEU A 105 -18.79 8.33 10.55
N GLY A 106 -18.01 9.11 11.31
CA GLY A 106 -16.55 9.18 11.14
C GLY A 106 -15.86 7.86 11.44
N LEU A 107 -16.29 7.14 12.49
CA LEU A 107 -15.78 5.81 12.80
C LEU A 107 -16.10 4.81 11.69
N ASP A 108 -17.36 4.76 11.24
CA ASP A 108 -17.78 3.89 10.14
C ASP A 108 -17.02 4.20 8.85
N TYR A 109 -16.84 5.49 8.53
CA TYR A 109 -16.06 5.91 7.36
C TYR A 109 -14.62 5.38 7.40
N LEU A 110 -13.94 5.54 8.55
CA LEU A 110 -12.56 5.06 8.74
C LEU A 110 -12.47 3.53 8.73
N GLN A 111 -13.44 2.86 9.34
CA GLN A 111 -13.53 1.40 9.33
C GLN A 111 -13.71 0.87 7.91
N LEU A 112 -14.59 1.48 7.11
CA LEU A 112 -14.84 1.08 5.73
C LEU A 112 -13.63 1.33 4.83
N LEU A 113 -12.93 2.46 5.00
CA LEU A 113 -11.65 2.70 4.32
C LEU A 113 -10.63 1.59 4.58
N TYR A 114 -10.61 1.05 5.80
CA TYR A 114 -9.69 -0.01 6.18
C TYR A 114 -10.14 -1.40 5.72
N THR A 115 -11.40 -1.75 5.96
CA THR A 115 -11.92 -3.11 5.79
C THR A 115 -12.46 -3.38 4.38
N LYS A 116 -12.85 -2.33 3.64
CA LYS A 116 -13.45 -2.40 2.31
C LYS A 116 -12.82 -1.36 1.37
N PRO A 117 -11.52 -1.46 1.06
CA PRO A 117 -10.80 -0.43 0.30
C PRO A 117 -11.31 -0.19 -1.13
N VAL A 118 -12.13 -1.10 -1.67
CA VAL A 118 -12.77 -0.94 -2.99
C VAL A 118 -14.14 -0.25 -2.93
N GLN A 119 -14.67 -0.03 -1.72
CA GLN A 119 -15.96 0.62 -1.54
C GLN A 119 -15.86 2.11 -1.86
N THR A 120 -16.76 2.60 -2.71
CA THR A 120 -16.89 4.03 -2.96
C THR A 120 -17.44 4.72 -1.70
N LEU A 121 -16.69 5.67 -1.18
CA LEU A 121 -17.08 6.50 -0.03
C LEU A 121 -17.20 7.98 -0.45
N PRO A 122 -18.01 8.78 0.25
CA PRO A 122 -18.08 10.22 0.02
C PRO A 122 -16.71 10.89 0.19
N ILE A 123 -16.43 11.93 -0.60
CA ILE A 123 -15.20 12.71 -0.42
C ILE A 123 -15.30 13.50 0.88
N LEU A 124 -14.37 13.24 1.81
CA LEU A 124 -14.31 13.96 3.08
C LEU A 124 -13.74 15.37 2.87
N CYS A 125 -14.62 16.37 2.92
CA CYS A 125 -14.25 17.78 2.81
C CYS A 125 -14.12 18.42 4.19
N LEU A 126 -12.89 18.51 4.72
CA LEU A 126 -12.62 19.16 6.00
C LEU A 126 -12.55 20.68 5.82
N VAL A 127 -13.65 21.37 6.15
CA VAL A 127 -13.74 22.84 6.12
C VAL A 127 -13.74 23.42 7.53
N SER A 128 -13.04 24.54 7.73
CA SER A 128 -13.17 25.32 8.97
C SER A 128 -12.98 26.80 8.70
N LYS A 129 -13.76 27.64 9.41
CA LYS A 129 -13.61 29.10 9.39
C LYS A 129 -12.32 29.54 10.10
N GLU A 130 -11.90 28.78 11.11
CA GLU A 130 -10.73 29.07 11.93
C GLU A 130 -9.48 28.31 11.44
N ARG A 131 -8.30 28.89 11.72
CA ARG A 131 -7.00 28.23 11.48
C ARG A 131 -6.72 27.22 12.60
N SER A 132 -5.81 26.27 12.33
CA SER A 132 -5.31 25.31 13.33
C SER A 132 -6.31 24.31 13.93
N THR A 133 -7.38 23.97 13.20
CA THR A 133 -8.43 23.02 13.66
C THR A 133 -8.05 21.54 13.60
N GLY A 134 -6.78 21.19 13.33
CA GLY A 134 -6.30 19.80 13.30
C GLY A 134 -6.37 19.09 11.94
N LYS A 135 -6.79 19.75 10.86
CA LYS A 135 -6.91 19.15 9.50
C LYS A 135 -5.61 18.51 9.01
N SER A 136 -4.49 19.22 9.09
CA SER A 136 -3.18 18.68 8.69
C SER A 136 -2.74 17.52 9.58
N THR A 137 -3.09 17.57 10.87
CA THR A 137 -2.83 16.48 11.82
C THR A 137 -3.66 15.26 11.46
N PHE A 138 -4.91 15.44 11.04
CA PHE A 138 -5.78 14.34 10.61
C PHE A 138 -5.23 13.64 9.37
N LEU A 139 -4.78 14.39 8.37
CA LEU A 139 -4.13 13.80 7.19
C LEU A 139 -2.81 13.09 7.53
N LYS A 140 -2.02 13.62 8.48
CA LYS A 140 -0.81 12.93 8.98
C LYS A 140 -1.16 11.65 9.71
N TRP A 141 -2.20 11.67 10.54
CA TRP A 141 -2.68 10.50 11.26
C TRP A 141 -3.20 9.42 10.31
N LEU A 142 -3.95 9.79 9.26
CA LEU A 142 -4.36 8.86 8.20
C LEU A 142 -3.15 8.22 7.50
N LYS A 143 -2.11 9.00 7.15
CA LYS A 143 -0.86 8.46 6.57
C LYS A 143 -0.08 7.53 7.50
N SER A 144 -0.33 7.58 8.80
CA SER A 144 0.26 6.64 9.75
C SER A 144 -0.50 5.32 9.78
N ILE A 145 -1.74 5.26 9.27
CA ILE A 145 -2.56 4.05 9.19
C ILE A 145 -2.45 3.42 7.81
N PHE A 146 -2.58 4.24 6.75
CA PHE A 146 -2.61 3.85 5.34
C PHE A 146 -1.32 4.25 4.62
#